data_AF-A0A9E6VR43-F1
#
_entry.id   AF-A0A9E6VR43-F1
#
_cell.length_a   1.000
_cell.length_b   1.000
_cell.length_c   1.000
_cell.angle_alpha   90.00
_cell.angle_beta   90.00
_cell.angle_gamma   90.00
#
_symmetry.space_group_name_H-M   'P 1'
#
loop_
_entity.id
_entity.type
_entity.pdbx_description
1 polymer ?
#
loop_
_entity_poly.entity_id
_entity_poly.type
_entity_poly.pdbx_seq_one_letter_code
_entity_poly.pdbx_strand_id
1 'polypeptide(L)'
;MMTRYFPVILLLFLCLDATAQKKGGALSKIAASRNTVPHFSMDVTVQVYETASDKKGTLLGKGLIRKSGTQYYSSFQDNEMIINNDCTVLIDHAEKEVHYFADAVKARQKEVAPFLDLEALMKTADSVASHGNTNGQMHYTIFSKTGPIRQTEVYADQQTYLIRKIVYFYNESDRENDYGIYKAVIDYSNISYNKPSPDFFSEKKYIHYKERHPQLIAGYSKYKLFID
;
A
#
# COMPACT_ATOMS: atom_id res chain seq x y z
N MET A 1 60.82 -14.00 -0.92
CA MET A 1 60.14 -14.95 0.00
C MET A 1 58.67 -14.54 0.21
N MET A 2 57.92 -14.21 -0.86
CA MET A 2 56.62 -13.51 -0.77
C MET A 2 55.54 -14.08 -1.70
N THR A 3 55.67 -15.33 -2.16
CA THR A 3 54.77 -15.93 -3.17
C THR A 3 53.86 -17.04 -2.64
N ARG A 4 53.92 -17.39 -1.35
CA ARG A 4 53.17 -18.54 -0.80
C ARG A 4 51.79 -18.23 -0.21
N TYR A 5 51.41 -16.96 -0.04
CA TYR A 5 50.11 -16.59 0.57
C TYR A 5 49.08 -16.03 -0.41
N PHE A 6 49.47 -15.80 -1.67
CA PHE A 6 48.57 -15.27 -2.71
C PHE A 6 47.31 -16.13 -2.97
N PRO A 7 47.36 -17.49 -2.99
CA PRO A 7 46.16 -18.27 -3.26
C PRO A 7 45.16 -18.29 -2.09
N VAL A 8 45.60 -18.03 -0.85
CA VAL A 8 44.71 -17.99 0.33
C VAL A 8 43.94 -16.67 0.40
N ILE A 9 44.57 -15.56 0.01
CA ILE A 9 43.91 -14.25 -0.08
C ILE A 9 42.87 -14.23 -1.22
N LEU A 10 43.15 -14.91 -2.34
CA LEU A 10 42.20 -15.01 -3.46
C LEU A 10 40.94 -15.83 -3.11
N LEU A 11 41.06 -16.85 -2.25
CA LEU A 11 39.93 -17.68 -1.82
C LEU A 11 38.98 -16.93 -0.85
N LEU A 12 39.50 -16.02 -0.04
CA LEU A 12 38.70 -15.19 0.89
C LEU A 12 37.81 -14.17 0.18
N PHE A 13 38.20 -13.72 -1.03
CA PHE A 13 37.38 -12.79 -1.82
C PHE A 13 36.18 -13.48 -2.52
N LEU A 14 36.26 -14.78 -2.80
CA LEU A 14 35.19 -15.52 -3.48
C LEU A 14 33.97 -15.83 -2.59
N CYS A 15 34.06 -15.63 -1.27
CA CYS A 15 32.96 -15.88 -0.35
C CYS A 15 32.09 -14.65 -0.03
N LEU A 16 32.49 -13.44 -0.45
CA LEU A 16 31.80 -12.20 -0.07
C LEU A 16 30.63 -11.83 -1.00
N ASP A 17 30.60 -12.34 -2.23
CA ASP A 17 29.60 -11.92 -3.24
C ASP A 17 28.25 -12.66 -3.16
N ALA A 18 28.16 -13.76 -2.42
CA ALA A 18 26.91 -14.56 -2.35
C ALA A 18 25.78 -13.91 -1.52
N THR A 19 26.06 -12.82 -0.80
CA THR A 19 25.09 -12.19 0.11
C THR A 19 24.36 -10.98 -0.49
N ALA A 20 24.84 -10.42 -1.61
CA ALA A 20 24.25 -9.24 -2.23
C ALA A 20 23.02 -9.55 -3.11
N GLN A 21 22.95 -10.72 -3.76
CA GLN A 21 21.90 -11.05 -4.74
C GLN A 21 20.51 -11.38 -4.14
N LYS A 22 20.38 -11.64 -2.83
CA LYS A 22 19.08 -12.02 -2.23
C LYS A 22 18.17 -10.84 -1.85
N LYS A 23 18.68 -9.60 -1.78
CA LYS A 23 17.97 -8.48 -1.14
C LYS A 23 16.76 -7.97 -1.95
N GLY A 24 16.84 -7.94 -3.27
CA GLY A 24 15.72 -7.50 -4.12
C GLY A 24 14.53 -8.49 -4.12
N GLY A 25 14.81 -9.80 -4.03
CA GLY A 25 13.79 -10.83 -4.20
C GLY A 25 12.68 -10.81 -3.14
N ALA A 26 12.97 -10.39 -1.91
CA ALA A 26 11.97 -10.34 -0.85
C ALA A 26 11.00 -9.16 -1.02
N LEU A 27 11.49 -7.97 -1.35
CA LEU A 27 10.62 -6.81 -1.61
C LEU A 27 9.77 -7.00 -2.87
N SER A 28 10.30 -7.65 -3.92
CA SER A 28 9.49 -8.06 -5.07
C SER A 28 8.38 -9.03 -4.67
N LYS A 29 8.63 -9.97 -3.74
CA LYS A 29 7.59 -10.85 -3.19
C LYS A 29 6.56 -10.10 -2.35
N ILE A 30 6.99 -9.11 -1.57
CA ILE A 30 6.08 -8.23 -0.82
C ILE A 30 5.19 -7.46 -1.79
N ALA A 31 5.77 -6.84 -2.82
CA ALA A 31 5.01 -6.13 -3.86
C ALA A 31 4.02 -7.05 -4.59
N ALA A 32 4.43 -8.28 -4.89
CA ALA A 32 3.59 -9.28 -5.55
C ALA A 32 2.56 -9.93 -4.63
N SER A 33 2.73 -9.88 -3.30
CA SER A 33 1.90 -10.63 -2.33
C SER A 33 0.41 -10.31 -2.43
N ARG A 34 0.08 -9.05 -2.77
CA ARG A 34 -1.30 -8.61 -3.01
C ARG A 34 -2.01 -9.41 -4.10
N ASN A 35 -1.27 -9.85 -5.11
CA ASN A 35 -1.79 -10.60 -6.24
C ASN A 35 -1.84 -12.10 -5.95
N THR A 36 -0.97 -12.59 -5.06
CA THR A 36 -0.88 -14.03 -4.76
C THR A 36 -1.84 -14.48 -3.67
N VAL A 37 -2.25 -13.61 -2.75
CA VAL A 37 -3.26 -13.94 -1.73
C VAL A 37 -4.67 -13.83 -2.33
N PRO A 38 -5.41 -14.95 -2.44
CA PRO A 38 -6.70 -14.97 -3.15
C PRO A 38 -7.75 -14.18 -2.39
N HIS A 39 -7.80 -14.32 -1.06
CA HIS A 39 -8.77 -13.66 -0.20
C HIS A 39 -8.07 -13.06 1.00
N PHE A 40 -8.39 -11.81 1.31
CA PHE A 40 -8.04 -11.24 2.60
C PHE A 40 -8.98 -10.12 3.00
N SER A 41 -8.99 -9.86 4.29
CA SER A 41 -9.64 -8.75 4.96
C SER A 41 -8.66 -8.14 5.95
N MET A 42 -8.56 -6.83 6.02
CA MET A 42 -7.76 -6.12 7.02
C MET A 42 -8.42 -4.80 7.41
N ASP A 43 -8.17 -4.36 8.63
CA ASP A 43 -8.58 -3.05 9.12
C ASP A 43 -7.37 -2.11 9.06
N VAL A 44 -7.59 -0.87 8.64
CA VAL A 44 -6.55 0.14 8.46
C VAL A 44 -6.68 1.20 9.54
N THR A 45 -5.57 1.60 10.14
CA THR A 45 -5.51 2.77 11.02
C THR A 45 -4.35 3.65 10.59
N VAL A 46 -4.62 4.95 10.41
CA VAL A 46 -3.60 5.95 10.06
C VAL A 46 -3.45 6.92 11.21
N GLN A 47 -2.21 7.07 11.68
CA GLN A 47 -1.83 8.05 12.70
C GLN A 47 -0.73 8.97 12.17
N VAL A 48 -0.79 10.24 12.53
CA VAL A 48 0.25 11.23 12.22
C VAL A 48 0.91 11.70 13.50
N TYR A 49 2.21 12.00 13.41
CA TYR A 49 3.02 12.54 14.49
C TYR A 49 3.59 13.85 13.95
N GLU A 50 3.33 14.94 14.65
CA GLU A 50 3.72 16.28 14.21
C GLU A 50 5.20 16.51 14.45
N THR A 51 5.73 15.98 15.56
CA THR A 51 7.13 16.13 15.95
C THR A 51 7.82 14.79 16.24
N ALA A 52 9.15 14.79 16.25
CA ALA A 52 9.94 13.61 16.60
C ALA A 52 9.79 13.20 18.08
N SER A 53 9.39 14.12 18.96
CA SER A 53 9.22 13.85 20.39
C SER A 53 7.82 13.33 20.74
N ASP A 54 6.88 13.33 19.79
CA ASP A 54 5.53 12.82 19.98
C ASP A 54 5.54 11.33 20.30
N LYS A 55 5.03 10.98 21.49
CA LYS A 55 4.92 9.58 21.94
C LYS A 55 3.65 8.90 21.46
N LYS A 56 2.65 9.67 21.05
CA LYS A 56 1.33 9.20 20.61
C LYS A 56 0.91 10.02 19.40
N GLY A 57 0.55 9.33 18.32
CA GLY A 57 0.08 10.00 17.11
C GLY A 57 -1.37 10.47 17.24
N THR A 58 -1.71 11.51 16.49
CA THR A 58 -3.08 11.93 16.23
C THR A 58 -3.70 10.95 15.24
N LEU A 59 -4.86 10.38 15.60
CA LEU A 59 -5.59 9.48 14.71
C LEU A 59 -6.14 10.28 13.54
N LEU A 60 -5.62 10.02 12.34
CA LEU A 60 -6.13 10.63 11.11
C LEU A 60 -7.43 9.94 10.68
N GLY A 61 -7.44 8.61 10.68
CA GLY A 61 -8.62 7.87 10.23
C GLY A 61 -8.50 6.38 10.41
N LYS A 62 -9.63 5.72 10.21
CA LYS A 62 -9.76 4.26 10.14
C LYS A 62 -10.35 3.89 8.79
N GLY A 63 -10.01 2.69 8.35
CA GLY A 63 -10.48 2.15 7.09
C GLY A 63 -10.62 0.65 7.09
N LEU A 64 -11.11 0.15 5.98
CA LEU A 64 -11.36 -1.25 5.73
C LEU A 64 -10.80 -1.64 4.37
N ILE A 65 -10.19 -2.81 4.27
CA ILE A 65 -9.79 -3.38 2.99
C ILE A 65 -10.26 -4.83 2.91
N ARG A 66 -10.87 -5.19 1.79
CA ARG A 66 -11.35 -6.54 1.50
C ARG A 66 -10.97 -6.90 0.07
N LYS A 67 -10.49 -8.12 -0.14
CA LYS A 67 -10.15 -8.65 -1.47
C LYS A 67 -10.68 -10.06 -1.63
N SER A 68 -11.20 -10.35 -2.83
CA SER A 68 -11.59 -11.68 -3.25
C SER A 68 -11.28 -11.91 -4.73
N GLY A 69 -10.21 -12.64 -5.03
CA GLY A 69 -9.70 -12.82 -6.38
C GLY A 69 -9.35 -11.47 -7.00
N THR A 70 -10.07 -11.11 -8.05
CA THR A 70 -9.97 -9.84 -8.78
C THR A 70 -10.83 -8.71 -8.19
N GLN A 71 -11.73 -9.03 -7.26
CA GLN A 71 -12.62 -8.07 -6.62
C GLN A 71 -11.94 -7.42 -5.43
N TYR A 72 -12.19 -6.13 -5.24
CA TYR A 72 -11.56 -5.33 -4.20
C TYR A 72 -12.55 -4.30 -3.65
N TYR A 73 -12.50 -4.10 -2.35
CA TYR A 73 -13.22 -3.05 -1.66
C TYR A 73 -12.25 -2.36 -0.71
N SER A 74 -12.27 -1.03 -0.69
CA SER A 74 -11.68 -0.26 0.40
C SER A 74 -12.58 0.87 0.84
N SER A 75 -12.55 1.18 2.13
CA SER A 75 -13.09 2.41 2.67
C SER A 75 -12.07 3.08 3.59
N PHE A 76 -12.01 4.41 3.56
CA PHE A 76 -11.20 5.19 4.47
C PHE A 76 -11.86 6.55 4.66
N GLN A 77 -12.27 6.86 5.89
CA GLN A 77 -13.10 8.03 6.19
C GLN A 77 -14.33 8.08 5.26
N ASP A 78 -14.53 9.19 4.55
CA ASP A 78 -15.64 9.46 3.64
C ASP A 78 -15.41 8.92 2.22
N ASN A 79 -14.34 8.17 1.99
CA ASN A 79 -14.03 7.61 0.67
C ASN A 79 -14.26 6.10 0.64
N GLU A 80 -14.92 5.63 -0.41
CA GLU A 80 -15.06 4.20 -0.73
C GLU A 80 -14.63 3.90 -2.16
N MET A 81 -14.07 2.71 -2.37
CA MET A 81 -13.73 2.18 -3.68
C MET A 81 -14.22 0.74 -3.79
N ILE A 82 -14.96 0.45 -4.86
CA ILE A 82 -15.41 -0.88 -5.24
C ILE A 82 -14.83 -1.22 -6.60
N ILE A 83 -14.24 -2.41 -6.71
CA ILE A 83 -13.81 -2.98 -7.97
C ILE A 83 -14.37 -4.39 -8.05
N ASN A 84 -15.05 -4.68 -9.15
CA ASN A 84 -15.52 -6.02 -9.45
C ASN A 84 -15.11 -6.42 -10.87
N ASN A 85 -15.86 -7.35 -11.46
CA ASN A 85 -15.56 -7.85 -12.80
C ASN A 85 -16.09 -6.92 -13.89
N ASP A 86 -17.08 -6.08 -13.56
CA ASP A 86 -17.84 -5.29 -14.51
C ASP A 86 -17.40 -3.82 -14.49
N CYS A 87 -16.99 -3.29 -13.33
CA CYS A 87 -16.68 -1.87 -13.19
C CYS A 87 -15.73 -1.56 -12.03
N THR A 88 -15.32 -0.29 -11.97
CA THR A 88 -14.78 0.35 -10.76
C THR A 88 -15.68 1.53 -10.38
N VAL A 89 -15.95 1.67 -9.09
CA VAL A 89 -16.73 2.78 -8.54
C VAL A 89 -15.94 3.41 -7.40
N LEU A 90 -15.70 4.72 -7.50
CA LEU A 90 -15.16 5.54 -6.42
C LEU A 90 -16.29 6.41 -5.87
N ILE A 91 -16.42 6.48 -4.55
CA ILE A 91 -17.44 7.26 -3.86
C ILE A 91 -16.74 8.21 -2.89
N ASP A 92 -16.99 9.50 -3.06
CA ASP A 92 -16.64 10.55 -2.10
C ASP A 92 -17.93 11.01 -1.41
N HIS A 93 -18.10 10.62 -0.15
CA HIS A 93 -19.27 10.97 0.66
C HIS A 93 -19.26 12.42 1.13
N ALA A 94 -18.09 13.05 1.25
CA ALA A 94 -17.95 14.44 1.69
C ALA A 94 -18.39 15.39 0.57
N GLU A 95 -17.86 15.20 -0.63
CA GLU A 95 -18.17 16.00 -1.83
C GLU A 95 -19.44 15.52 -2.56
N LYS A 96 -19.97 14.37 -2.16
CA LYS A 96 -21.14 13.71 -2.75
C LYS A 96 -20.92 13.42 -4.23
N GLU A 97 -19.83 12.75 -4.53
CA GLU A 97 -19.46 12.37 -5.89
C GLU A 97 -19.37 10.85 -6.01
N VAL A 98 -19.79 10.34 -7.17
CA VAL A 98 -19.62 8.95 -7.57
C VAL A 98 -18.97 8.94 -8.95
N HIS A 99 -17.79 8.35 -9.04
CA HIS A 99 -17.05 8.17 -10.28
C HIS A 99 -17.17 6.70 -10.72
N TYR A 100 -17.71 6.47 -11.91
CA TYR A 100 -17.94 5.15 -12.48
C TYR A 100 -17.04 4.91 -13.69
N PHE A 101 -16.30 3.81 -13.65
CA PHE A 101 -15.44 3.37 -14.75
C PHE A 101 -15.94 2.03 -15.26
N ALA A 102 -16.34 1.98 -16.53
CA ALA A 102 -16.88 0.76 -17.15
C ALA A 102 -15.82 -0.35 -17.34
N ASP A 103 -14.53 0.00 -17.28
CA ASP A 103 -13.43 -0.94 -17.46
C ASP A 103 -12.66 -1.14 -16.14
N ALA A 104 -12.94 -2.25 -15.47
CA ALA A 104 -12.25 -2.62 -14.24
C ALA A 104 -10.72 -2.79 -14.42
N VAL A 105 -10.22 -3.02 -15.65
CA VAL A 105 -8.79 -3.22 -15.93
C VAL A 105 -8.05 -1.90 -16.00
N LYS A 106 -8.64 -0.85 -16.59
CA LYS A 106 -8.01 0.48 -16.67
C LYS A 106 -7.78 1.09 -15.30
N ALA A 107 -8.74 0.97 -14.39
CA ALA A 107 -8.57 1.44 -13.01
C ALA A 107 -7.48 0.63 -12.28
N ARG A 108 -7.46 -0.71 -12.43
CA ARG A 108 -6.47 -1.59 -11.78
C ARG A 108 -5.01 -1.24 -12.06
N GLN A 109 -4.71 -0.68 -13.24
CA GLN A 109 -3.33 -0.32 -13.61
C GLN A 109 -2.91 1.08 -13.18
N LYS A 110 -3.85 1.99 -12.91
CA LYS A 110 -3.56 3.40 -12.62
C LYS A 110 -3.90 3.84 -11.19
N GLU A 111 -4.90 3.26 -10.55
CA GLU A 111 -5.51 3.86 -9.35
C GLU A 111 -5.80 2.89 -8.21
N VAL A 112 -5.75 1.57 -8.45
CA VAL A 112 -6.08 0.59 -7.42
C VAL A 112 -4.85 0.26 -6.59
N ALA A 113 -4.41 1.26 -5.82
CA ALA A 113 -4.71 1.26 -4.41
C ALA A 113 -4.15 2.51 -3.72
N PRO A 114 -4.72 2.92 -2.58
CA PRO A 114 -4.00 3.71 -1.58
C PRO A 114 -2.80 2.97 -0.97
N PHE A 115 -2.47 1.77 -1.47
CA PHE A 115 -1.29 1.02 -1.08
C PHE A 115 -0.07 1.56 -1.83
N LEU A 116 1.02 1.70 -1.08
CA LEU A 116 2.35 1.97 -1.60
C LEU A 116 2.65 1.06 -2.81
N ASP A 117 2.85 1.67 -3.99
CA ASP A 117 3.50 0.98 -5.11
C ASP A 117 4.97 0.79 -4.76
N LEU A 118 5.24 -0.34 -4.10
CA LEU A 118 6.56 -0.67 -3.61
C LEU A 118 7.55 -0.84 -4.77
N GLU A 119 7.10 -1.27 -5.95
CA GLU A 119 7.98 -1.37 -7.12
C GLU A 119 8.39 0.01 -7.63
N ALA A 120 7.44 0.93 -7.77
CA ALA A 120 7.75 2.31 -8.13
C ALA A 120 8.66 2.97 -7.09
N LEU A 121 8.36 2.78 -5.81
CA LEU A 121 9.18 3.32 -4.71
C LEU A 121 10.61 2.76 -4.74
N MET A 122 10.79 1.46 -4.99
CA MET A 122 12.11 0.86 -5.11
C MET A 122 12.90 1.38 -6.32
N LYS A 123 12.23 1.68 -7.44
CA LYS A 123 12.88 2.23 -8.64
C LYS A 123 13.41 3.64 -8.43
N THR A 124 12.80 4.42 -7.54
CA THR A 124 13.20 5.80 -7.23
C THR A 124 13.97 5.93 -5.92
N ALA A 125 14.22 4.81 -5.23
CA ALA A 125 14.96 4.80 -3.97
C ALA A 125 16.45 5.04 -4.18
N ASP A 126 17.05 5.85 -3.31
CA ASP A 126 18.50 6.02 -3.25
C ASP A 126 19.18 4.78 -2.66
N SER A 127 18.56 4.17 -1.66
CA SER A 127 19.05 2.95 -1.03
C SER A 127 17.96 2.21 -0.28
N VAL A 128 18.20 0.93 -0.06
CA VAL A 128 17.29 0.04 0.68
C VAL A 128 18.09 -0.74 1.71
N ALA A 129 17.70 -0.63 2.98
CA ALA A 129 18.24 -1.39 4.09
C ALA A 129 17.26 -2.49 4.52
N SER A 130 17.80 -3.67 4.84
CA SER A 130 17.05 -4.75 5.48
C SER A 130 17.54 -4.86 6.92
N HIS A 131 16.61 -4.85 7.86
CA HIS A 131 16.89 -4.98 9.30
C HIS A 131 16.73 -6.43 9.79
N GLY A 132 16.57 -7.37 8.85
CA GLY A 132 16.32 -8.77 9.14
C GLY A 132 14.87 -9.04 9.56
N ASN A 133 14.68 -10.14 10.27
CA ASN A 133 13.37 -10.62 10.69
C ASN A 133 13.28 -10.57 12.21
N THR A 134 12.23 -9.97 12.74
CA THR A 134 11.95 -9.92 14.18
C THR A 134 10.50 -10.32 14.41
N ASN A 135 10.25 -11.29 15.30
CA ASN A 135 8.91 -11.77 15.63
C ASN A 135 8.06 -12.16 14.40
N GLY A 136 8.68 -12.80 13.40
CA GLY A 136 7.99 -13.20 12.17
C GLY A 136 7.65 -12.05 11.21
N GLN A 137 8.19 -10.86 11.44
CA GLN A 137 8.05 -9.70 10.55
C GLN A 137 9.38 -9.37 9.89
N MET A 138 9.36 -9.21 8.57
CA MET A 138 10.44 -8.63 7.79
C MET A 138 10.36 -7.11 7.90
N HIS A 139 11.50 -6.45 8.09
CA HIS A 139 11.58 -4.99 8.21
C HIS A 139 12.58 -4.41 7.20
N TYR A 140 12.09 -3.49 6.38
CA TYR A 140 12.88 -2.77 5.39
C TYR A 140 12.76 -1.26 5.59
N THR A 141 13.85 -0.54 5.32
CA THR A 141 13.86 0.91 5.20
C THR A 141 14.29 1.30 3.81
N ILE A 142 13.49 2.14 3.16
CA ILE A 142 13.72 2.66 1.83
C ILE A 142 13.98 4.16 1.98
N PHE A 143 15.17 4.61 1.57
CA PHE A 143 15.59 6.00 1.67
C PHE A 143 15.41 6.71 0.34
N SER A 144 14.92 7.95 0.39
CA SER A 144 14.87 8.86 -0.74
C SER A 144 15.44 10.22 -0.34
N LYS A 145 16.31 10.77 -1.18
CA LYS A 145 16.89 12.11 -1.02
C LYS A 145 16.04 13.19 -1.68
N THR A 146 15.06 12.79 -2.50
CA THR A 146 14.22 13.72 -3.27
C THR A 146 12.76 13.57 -2.90
N GLY A 147 12.01 14.67 -2.99
CA GLY A 147 10.59 14.68 -2.66
C GLY A 147 10.28 14.83 -1.17
N PRO A 148 8.99 14.73 -0.81
CA PRO A 148 8.53 15.04 0.55
C PRO A 148 8.82 13.92 1.57
N ILE A 149 8.92 12.67 1.12
CA ILE A 149 9.14 11.49 1.97
C ILE A 149 10.62 11.12 1.92
N ARG A 150 11.33 11.29 3.03
CA ARG A 150 12.76 10.96 3.12
C ARG A 150 13.04 9.49 3.38
N GLN A 151 12.12 8.84 4.07
CA GLN A 151 12.28 7.47 4.52
C GLN A 151 10.92 6.78 4.58
N THR A 152 10.86 5.57 4.04
CA THR A 152 9.71 4.67 4.17
C THR A 152 10.16 3.40 4.89
N GLU A 153 9.55 3.07 6.01
CA GLU A 153 9.71 1.76 6.63
C GLU A 153 8.54 0.86 6.24
N VAL A 154 8.87 -0.38 5.87
CA VAL A 154 7.90 -1.41 5.49
C VAL A 154 8.08 -2.60 6.39
N TYR A 155 7.01 -2.98 7.08
CA TYR A 155 6.94 -4.19 7.90
C TYR A 155 5.98 -5.16 7.23
N ALA A 156 6.47 -6.36 6.92
CA ALA A 156 5.68 -7.39 6.24
C ALA A 156 5.75 -8.73 6.98
N ASP A 157 4.68 -9.49 6.91
CA ASP A 157 4.59 -10.84 7.44
C ASP A 157 5.57 -11.78 6.70
N GLN A 158 6.42 -12.52 7.41
CA GLN A 158 7.44 -13.35 6.78
C GLN A 158 6.85 -14.54 5.99
N GLN A 159 5.68 -15.03 6.39
CA GLN A 159 5.07 -16.21 5.76
C GLN A 159 4.25 -15.81 4.54
N THR A 160 3.43 -14.77 4.68
CA THR A 160 2.46 -14.35 3.65
C THR A 160 2.93 -13.17 2.82
N TYR A 161 4.02 -12.50 3.21
CA TYR A 161 4.57 -11.30 2.59
C TYR A 161 3.60 -10.10 2.57
N LEU A 162 2.43 -10.20 3.23
CA LEU A 162 1.49 -9.09 3.36
C LEU A 162 2.08 -8.01 4.26
N ILE A 163 1.95 -6.76 3.82
CA ILE A 163 2.35 -5.58 4.59
C ILE A 163 1.44 -5.47 5.83
N ARG A 164 2.08 -5.32 7.00
CA ARG A 164 1.44 -5.12 8.30
C ARG A 164 1.52 -3.67 8.76
N LYS A 165 2.57 -2.95 8.34
CA LYS A 165 2.77 -1.55 8.71
C LYS A 165 3.62 -0.83 7.68
N ILE A 166 3.28 0.43 7.44
CA ILE A 166 4.10 1.37 6.68
C ILE A 166 4.34 2.61 7.56
N VAL A 167 5.57 3.11 7.59
CA VAL A 167 5.88 4.38 8.24
C VAL A 167 6.54 5.30 7.23
N TYR A 168 5.91 6.43 6.96
CA TYR A 168 6.49 7.51 6.16
C TYR A 168 7.10 8.55 7.09
N PHE A 169 8.38 8.84 6.91
CA PHE A 169 9.03 9.99 7.53
C PHE A 169 9.18 11.07 6.47
N TYR A 170 8.76 12.27 6.81
CA TYR A 170 8.85 13.42 5.92
C TYR A 170 10.15 14.18 6.16
N ASN A 171 10.59 14.93 5.15
CA ASN A 171 11.64 15.93 5.32
C ASN A 171 11.12 17.05 6.21
N GLU A 172 11.97 17.57 7.10
CA GLU A 172 11.70 18.85 7.76
C GLU A 172 11.63 19.90 6.64
N SER A 173 10.50 20.61 6.56
CA SER A 173 10.25 21.55 5.47
C SER A 173 11.01 22.85 5.74
N ASP A 174 11.89 23.25 4.82
CA ASP A 174 12.59 24.53 4.89
C ASP A 174 11.71 25.73 4.47
N ARG A 175 10.48 25.52 3.95
CA ARG A 175 9.61 26.57 3.36
C ARG A 175 8.11 26.21 3.31
N GLU A 176 7.24 27.21 3.56
CA GLU A 176 5.77 27.42 3.31
C GLU A 176 4.78 26.24 3.12
N ASN A 177 5.19 25.09 2.59
CA ASN A 177 4.39 23.86 2.50
C ASN A 177 4.68 22.96 3.70
N ASP A 178 4.60 23.52 4.90
CA ASP A 178 4.74 22.76 6.13
C ASP A 178 3.50 21.87 6.28
N TYR A 179 3.65 20.57 6.00
CA TYR A 179 2.60 19.61 6.35
C TYR A 179 2.44 19.50 7.88
N GLY A 180 3.38 20.02 8.67
CA GLY A 180 3.37 19.93 10.12
C GLY A 180 3.47 18.48 10.62
N ILE A 181 3.94 17.56 9.78
CA ILE A 181 3.95 16.12 10.03
C ILE A 181 5.38 15.60 9.94
N TYR A 182 5.89 15.11 11.06
CA TYR A 182 7.16 14.39 11.13
C TYR A 182 7.06 12.99 10.52
N LYS A 183 6.02 12.23 10.88
CA LYS A 183 5.76 10.90 10.29
C LYS A 183 4.28 10.53 10.25
N ALA A 184 3.93 9.71 9.28
CA ALA A 184 2.65 9.02 9.19
C ALA A 184 2.86 7.50 9.39
N VAL A 185 2.05 6.88 10.22
CA VAL A 185 2.04 5.44 10.50
C VAL A 185 0.74 4.85 9.99
N ILE A 186 0.83 3.92 9.05
CA ILE A 186 -0.30 3.14 8.52
C ILE A 186 -0.17 1.73 9.08
N ASP A 187 -1.13 1.31 9.91
CA ASP A 187 -1.17 0.00 10.54
C ASP A 187 -2.30 -0.86 9.96
N TYR A 188 -1.98 -2.10 9.61
CA TYR A 188 -2.92 -3.09 9.08
C TYR A 188 -3.12 -4.19 10.11
N SER A 189 -4.33 -4.25 10.66
CA SER A 189 -4.70 -5.13 11.76
C SER A 189 -5.87 -6.04 11.38
N ASN A 190 -6.24 -6.96 12.28
CA ASN A 190 -7.36 -7.90 12.10
C ASN A 190 -7.33 -8.66 10.77
N ILE A 191 -6.13 -9.06 10.33
CA ILE A 191 -5.98 -9.72 9.04
C ILE A 191 -6.63 -11.11 9.08
N SER A 192 -7.59 -11.32 8.19
CA SER A 192 -8.27 -12.59 7.99
C SER A 192 -8.13 -13.03 6.54
N TYR A 193 -7.86 -14.31 6.32
CA TYR A 193 -7.78 -14.93 4.99
C TYR A 193 -9.11 -15.58 4.56
N ASN A 194 -10.16 -15.39 5.37
CA ASN A 194 -11.50 -15.86 5.01
C ASN A 194 -12.02 -15.08 3.81
N LYS A 195 -12.81 -15.76 2.97
CA LYS A 195 -13.48 -15.14 1.83
C LYS A 195 -14.46 -14.06 2.33
N PRO A 196 -14.30 -12.77 1.94
CA PRO A 196 -15.25 -11.72 2.31
C PRO A 196 -16.63 -11.95 1.68
N SER A 197 -17.68 -11.36 2.28
CA SER A 197 -19.02 -11.39 1.68
C SER A 197 -19.00 -10.75 0.27
N PRO A 198 -19.67 -11.35 -0.73
CA PRO A 198 -19.81 -10.77 -2.06
C PRO A 198 -20.41 -9.35 -2.06
N ASP A 199 -21.23 -9.03 -1.06
CA ASP A 199 -21.90 -7.73 -0.95
C ASP A 199 -20.92 -6.56 -0.82
N PHE A 200 -19.71 -6.78 -0.31
CA PHE A 200 -18.68 -5.73 -0.26
C PHE A 200 -18.27 -5.25 -1.66
N PHE A 201 -18.37 -6.11 -2.67
CA PHE A 201 -17.89 -5.84 -4.02
C PHE A 201 -19.00 -5.43 -5.00
N SER A 202 -20.23 -5.26 -4.50
CA SER A 202 -21.36 -4.90 -5.36
C SER A 202 -21.55 -3.38 -5.43
N GLU A 203 -21.44 -2.84 -6.64
CA GLU A 203 -21.77 -1.47 -7.01
C GLU A 203 -23.26 -1.14 -6.86
N LYS A 204 -24.12 -2.17 -6.75
CA LYS A 204 -25.58 -2.02 -6.67
C LYS A 204 -26.07 -1.25 -5.44
N LYS A 205 -25.18 -1.04 -4.46
CA LYS A 205 -25.42 -0.14 -3.32
C LYS A 205 -25.49 1.33 -3.71
N TYR A 206 -24.94 1.68 -4.87
CA TYR A 206 -24.77 3.05 -5.35
C TYR A 206 -25.39 3.25 -6.73
N ILE A 207 -25.29 2.24 -7.59
CA ILE A 207 -25.65 2.31 -9.01
C ILE A 207 -26.76 1.31 -9.34
N HIS A 208 -27.75 1.74 -10.11
CA HIS A 208 -28.62 0.86 -10.89
C HIS A 208 -28.39 1.10 -12.39
N TYR A 209 -28.87 0.18 -13.23
CA TYR A 209 -28.71 0.28 -14.67
C TYR A 209 -30.07 0.49 -15.35
N LYS A 210 -30.20 1.56 -16.14
CA LYS A 210 -31.34 1.80 -17.02
C LYS A 210 -30.84 1.82 -18.46
N GLU A 211 -31.32 0.90 -19.29
CA GLU A 211 -30.91 0.80 -20.71
C GLU A 211 -29.38 0.70 -20.88
N ARG A 212 -28.70 -0.03 -19.98
CA ARG A 212 -27.23 -0.17 -19.90
C ARG A 212 -26.47 1.09 -19.48
N HIS A 213 -27.15 2.18 -19.14
CA HIS A 213 -26.52 3.36 -18.56
C HIS A 213 -26.53 3.27 -17.02
N PRO A 214 -25.37 3.44 -16.35
CA PRO A 214 -25.32 3.51 -14.90
C PRO A 214 -26.03 4.79 -14.43
N GLN A 215 -26.81 4.68 -13.36
CA GLN A 215 -27.54 5.76 -12.73
C GLN A 215 -27.47 5.58 -11.22
N LEU A 216 -27.48 6.69 -10.47
CA LEU A 216 -27.50 6.64 -9.01
C LEU A 216 -28.84 6.07 -8.52
N ILE A 217 -28.77 5.20 -7.51
CA ILE A 217 -29.97 4.76 -6.80
C ILE A 217 -30.61 5.93 -6.03
N ALA A 218 -31.88 5.79 -5.64
CA ALA A 218 -32.64 6.87 -4.99
C ALA A 218 -31.96 7.44 -3.73
N GLY A 219 -31.29 6.59 -2.93
CA GLY A 219 -30.55 7.00 -1.73
C GLY A 219 -29.37 7.95 -2.01
N TYR A 220 -28.85 7.94 -3.24
CA TYR A 220 -27.73 8.76 -3.69
C TYR A 220 -28.18 9.87 -4.66
N SER A 221 -29.47 10.21 -4.70
CA SER A 221 -30.02 11.25 -5.58
C SER A 221 -29.41 12.65 -5.41
N LYS A 222 -28.75 12.92 -4.29
CA LYS A 222 -28.02 14.19 -4.03
C LYS A 222 -26.57 14.17 -4.50
N TYR A 223 -26.07 13.04 -4.99
CA TYR A 223 -24.71 12.90 -5.47
C TYR A 223 -24.63 13.25 -6.96
N LYS A 224 -23.44 13.61 -7.41
CA LYS A 224 -23.11 13.75 -8.82
C LYS A 224 -22.51 12.45 -9.33
N LEU A 225 -22.93 11.99 -10.52
CA LEU A 225 -22.37 10.82 -11.18
C LEU A 225 -21.47 11.26 -12.34
N PHE A 226 -20.22 10.85 -12.29
CA PHE A 226 -19.23 10.97 -13.35
C PHE A 226 -19.02 9.60 -13.99
N ILE A 227 -18.95 9.53 -15.32
CA ILE A 227 -18.84 8.29 -16.09
C ILE A 227 -17.67 8.42 -17.06
N ASP A 228 -16.70 7.52 -16.95
CA ASP A 228 -15.48 7.46 -17.77
C ASP A 228 -15.29 6.11 -18.50
#